data_AF-A0A1Y2NP79-F1
#
_entry.id   AF-A0A1Y2NP79-F1
#
_cell.length_a   1.000
_cell.length_b   1.000
_cell.length_c   1.000
_cell.angle_alpha   90.00
_cell.angle_beta   90.00
_cell.angle_gamma   90.00
#
_symmetry.space_group_name_H-M   'P 1'
#
loop_
_entity.id
_entity.type
_entity.pdbx_description
1 polymer ?
#
loop_
_entity_poly.entity_id
_entity_poly.type
_entity_poly.pdbx_seq_one_letter_code
_entity_poly.pdbx_strand_id
1 'polypeptide(L)'
;MSQYFDMGNETLWNPSNGVSRMFQRQVAVFEAELDLPSGIGSMENDECQISPDTFETFVNALLAKHRSASPSVWLALSEGFTATVLVLAERAAIKVDWARHGAAPEGPLQDVQVSTVTGMSAPAEGAAWAAGLREKAQELGRRMPR
;
A
#
# COMPACT_ATOMS: atom_id res chain seq x y z
N MET A 1 14.92 19.98 -6.65
CA MET A 1 13.77 20.19 -5.76
C MET A 1 13.23 18.82 -5.38
N SER A 2 13.00 18.65 -4.09
CA SER A 2 12.50 17.43 -3.45
C SER A 2 11.33 17.79 -2.54
N GLN A 3 10.58 16.80 -2.11
CA GLN A 3 9.36 16.96 -1.33
C GLN A 3 9.50 16.12 -0.07
N TYR A 4 9.26 16.71 1.10
CA TYR A 4 9.27 16.00 2.36
C TYR A 4 7.89 15.37 2.62
N PHE A 5 7.91 14.10 3.04
CA PHE A 5 6.77 13.39 3.61
C PHE A 5 7.08 13.13 5.07
N ASP A 6 6.43 13.87 5.95
CA ASP A 6 6.73 13.88 7.38
C ASP A 6 5.56 13.34 8.20
N MET A 7 5.88 12.73 9.33
CA MET A 7 4.93 12.38 10.37
C MET A 7 5.37 13.08 11.66
N GLY A 8 4.76 14.22 11.95
CA GLY A 8 5.23 15.10 13.01
C GLY A 8 6.64 15.60 12.71
N ASN A 9 7.62 15.17 13.49
CA ASN A 9 9.02 15.60 13.34
C ASN A 9 9.90 14.56 12.61
N GLU A 10 9.33 13.45 12.15
CA GLU A 10 10.07 12.39 11.46
C GLU A 10 9.84 12.44 9.96
N THR A 11 10.92 12.59 9.18
CA THR A 11 10.87 12.45 7.72
C THR A 11 10.86 10.98 7.31
N LEU A 12 9.75 10.58 6.71
CA LEU A 12 9.54 9.22 6.23
C LEU A 12 10.08 9.05 4.82
N TRP A 13 10.02 10.08 3.97
CA TRP A 13 10.48 10.00 2.58
C TRP A 13 10.76 11.39 1.99
N ASN A 14 11.84 11.53 1.22
CA ASN A 14 12.20 12.80 0.54
C ASN A 14 12.49 12.62 -0.97
N PRO A 15 11.47 12.27 -1.78
CA PRO A 15 11.61 12.07 -3.22
C PRO A 15 11.76 13.37 -4.01
N SER A 16 12.12 13.24 -5.29
CA SER A 16 11.99 14.36 -6.24
C SER A 16 10.53 14.73 -6.49
N ASN A 17 10.23 16.01 -6.77
CA ASN A 17 8.86 16.50 -6.94
C ASN A 17 8.06 15.76 -8.03
N GLY A 18 8.73 15.21 -9.05
CA GLY A 18 8.09 14.40 -10.09
C GLY A 18 7.55 13.07 -9.54
N VAL A 19 8.34 12.41 -8.70
CA VAL A 19 7.95 11.17 -8.01
C VAL A 19 6.84 11.46 -6.99
N SER A 20 6.95 12.55 -6.23
CA SER A 20 5.91 12.97 -5.27
C SER A 20 4.57 13.23 -5.95
N ARG A 21 4.59 13.94 -7.09
CA ARG A 21 3.38 14.22 -7.86
C ARG A 21 2.74 12.94 -8.40
N MET A 22 3.54 11.99 -8.88
CA MET A 22 3.04 10.70 -9.34
C MET A 22 2.42 9.92 -8.18
N PHE A 23 3.10 9.86 -7.04
CA PHE A 23 2.61 9.18 -5.84
C PHE A 23 1.30 9.78 -5.34
N GLN A 24 1.20 11.11 -5.23
CA GLN A 24 -0.05 11.80 -4.83
C GLN A 24 -1.23 11.51 -5.76
N ARG A 25 -0.98 11.36 -7.06
CA ARG A 25 -2.04 10.94 -8.01
C ARG A 25 -2.50 9.51 -7.78
N GLN A 26 -1.59 8.61 -7.41
CA GLN A 26 -1.94 7.26 -7.03
C GLN A 26 -2.69 7.24 -5.69
N VAL A 27 -2.27 8.05 -4.72
CA VAL A 27 -3.00 8.22 -3.44
C VAL A 27 -4.46 8.56 -3.72
N ALA A 28 -4.74 9.58 -4.53
CA ALA A 28 -6.12 9.96 -4.87
C ALA A 28 -6.92 8.84 -5.56
N VAL A 29 -6.28 8.01 -6.40
CA VAL A 29 -6.92 6.84 -7.01
C VAL A 29 -7.29 5.81 -5.94
N PHE A 30 -6.38 5.46 -5.04
CA PHE A 30 -6.65 4.45 -4.02
C PHE A 30 -7.57 4.95 -2.91
N GLU A 31 -7.60 6.24 -2.61
CA GLU A 31 -8.62 6.84 -1.74
C GLU A 31 -10.02 6.66 -2.33
N ALA A 32 -10.17 6.87 -3.65
CA ALA A 32 -11.44 6.65 -4.34
C ALA A 32 -11.83 5.16 -4.43
N GLU A 33 -10.87 4.27 -4.73
CA GLU A 33 -11.13 2.82 -4.81
C GLU A 33 -11.47 2.19 -3.46
N LEU A 34 -10.97 2.77 -2.35
CA LEU A 34 -11.23 2.29 -0.99
C LEU A 34 -12.34 3.06 -0.28
N ASP A 35 -12.80 4.18 -0.84
CA ASP A 35 -13.73 5.14 -0.20
C ASP A 35 -13.25 5.58 1.20
N LEU A 36 -11.94 5.79 1.33
CA LEU A 36 -11.28 6.10 2.60
C LEU A 36 -10.15 7.12 2.41
N PRO A 37 -10.01 8.12 3.30
CA PRO A 37 -8.89 9.04 3.27
C PRO A 37 -7.59 8.30 3.60
N SER A 38 -6.50 8.67 2.91
CA SER A 38 -5.18 8.09 3.13
C SER A 38 -4.47 8.66 4.36
N GLY A 39 -4.86 9.86 4.81
CA GLY A 39 -4.11 10.59 5.83
C GLY A 39 -2.83 11.25 5.31
N ILE A 40 -2.52 11.15 4.01
CA ILE A 40 -1.42 11.86 3.37
C ILE A 40 -1.94 13.24 2.94
N GLY A 41 -1.36 14.30 3.49
CA GLY A 41 -1.78 15.67 3.22
C GLY A 41 -1.45 16.15 1.80
N SER A 42 -1.97 17.34 1.44
CA SER A 42 -1.56 18.07 0.24
C SER A 42 -0.04 18.35 0.24
N MET A 43 0.54 18.51 -0.96
CA MET A 43 1.89 19.07 -1.09
C MET A 43 1.82 20.58 -0.89
N GLU A 44 2.29 21.06 0.25
CA GLU A 44 2.32 22.48 0.62
C GLU A 44 3.74 22.87 1.03
N ASN A 45 4.30 23.91 0.41
CA ASN A 45 5.66 24.39 0.71
C ASN A 45 6.75 23.30 0.68
N ASP A 46 6.70 22.40 -0.30
CA ASP A 46 7.60 21.23 -0.41
C ASP A 46 7.48 20.22 0.75
N GLU A 47 6.42 20.29 1.57
CA GLU A 47 6.10 19.36 2.67
C GLU A 47 4.73 18.70 2.50
N CYS A 48 4.59 17.50 3.05
CA CYS A 48 3.37 16.69 3.03
C CYS A 48 3.27 15.98 4.39
N GLN A 49 2.25 16.34 5.16
CA GLN A 49 2.05 15.80 6.50
C GLN A 49 1.23 14.52 6.45
N ILE A 50 1.68 13.48 7.16
CA ILE A 50 1.00 12.20 7.27
C ILE A 50 0.35 12.08 8.65
N SER A 51 -0.97 11.96 8.64
CA SER A 51 -1.78 11.74 9.85
C SER A 51 -1.70 10.26 10.26
N PRO A 52 -1.14 9.91 11.43
CA PRO A 52 -0.81 8.53 11.79
C PRO A 52 -2.02 7.60 11.82
N ASP A 53 -3.08 7.95 12.56
CA ASP A 53 -4.25 7.06 12.75
C ASP A 53 -5.02 6.84 11.44
N THR A 54 -5.14 7.88 10.62
CA THR A 54 -5.78 7.80 9.30
C THR A 54 -4.95 6.97 8.34
N PHE A 55 -3.63 7.17 8.35
CA PHE A 55 -2.71 6.40 7.49
C PHE A 55 -2.66 4.93 7.89
N GLU A 56 -2.67 4.59 9.17
CA GLU A 56 -2.77 3.20 9.64
C GLU A 56 -4.07 2.54 9.15
N THR A 57 -5.20 3.25 9.25
CA THR A 57 -6.50 2.74 8.79
C THR A 57 -6.46 2.46 7.27
N PHE A 58 -5.91 3.41 6.51
CA PHE A 58 -5.77 3.27 5.06
C PHE A 58 -4.85 2.11 4.66
N VAL A 59 -3.67 1.98 5.29
CA VAL A 59 -2.73 0.88 5.04
C VAL A 59 -3.40 -0.47 5.26
N ASN A 60 -4.14 -0.62 6.35
CA ASN A 60 -4.86 -1.86 6.64
C ASN A 60 -5.97 -2.14 5.63
N ALA A 61 -6.73 -1.13 5.20
CA ALA A 61 -7.75 -1.30 4.16
C ALA A 61 -7.14 -1.68 2.81
N LEU A 62 -6.03 -1.05 2.42
CA LEU A 62 -5.29 -1.36 1.21
C LEU A 62 -4.80 -2.81 1.19
N LEU A 63 -4.25 -3.30 2.29
CA LEU A 63 -3.79 -4.69 2.41
C LEU A 63 -4.95 -5.68 2.37
N ALA A 64 -6.07 -5.38 3.02
CA ALA A 64 -7.26 -6.22 2.97
C ALA A 64 -7.79 -6.33 1.52
N LYS A 65 -7.86 -5.22 0.77
CA LYS A 65 -8.24 -5.22 -0.64
C LYS A 65 -7.22 -5.98 -1.50
N HIS A 66 -5.93 -5.80 -1.23
CA HIS A 66 -4.84 -6.50 -1.92
C HIS A 66 -4.80 -8.01 -1.62
N ARG A 67 -5.34 -8.44 -0.49
CA ARG A 67 -5.50 -9.86 -0.16
C ARG A 67 -6.78 -10.48 -0.70
N SER A 68 -7.86 -9.68 -0.78
CA SER A 68 -9.17 -10.14 -1.23
C SER A 68 -9.10 -10.76 -2.63
N ALA A 69 -10.17 -11.38 -3.11
CA ALA A 69 -10.24 -11.99 -4.45
C ALA A 69 -10.19 -10.98 -5.60
N SER A 70 -9.37 -9.94 -5.46
CA SER A 70 -9.01 -8.97 -6.46
C SER A 70 -8.49 -9.68 -7.70
N PRO A 71 -8.99 -9.31 -8.90
CA PRO A 71 -8.45 -9.79 -10.17
C PRO A 71 -6.93 -9.61 -10.23
N SER A 72 -6.23 -10.53 -10.91
CA SER A 72 -4.77 -10.48 -11.07
C SER A 72 -4.27 -9.14 -11.62
N VAL A 73 -5.07 -8.49 -12.47
CA VAL A 73 -4.78 -7.16 -13.02
C VAL A 73 -4.81 -6.08 -11.94
N TRP A 74 -5.76 -6.12 -10.99
CA TRP A 74 -5.81 -5.16 -9.88
C TRP A 74 -4.56 -5.28 -9.00
N LEU A 75 -4.11 -6.53 -8.72
CA LEU A 75 -2.87 -6.77 -7.97
C LEU A 75 -1.66 -6.18 -8.69
N ALA A 76 -1.54 -6.43 -10.00
CA ALA A 76 -0.45 -5.88 -10.80
C ALA A 76 -0.44 -4.34 -10.84
N LEU A 77 -1.61 -3.71 -10.93
CA LEU A 77 -1.75 -2.24 -10.93
C LEU A 77 -1.43 -1.62 -9.57
N SER A 78 -1.73 -2.32 -8.47
CA SER A 78 -1.61 -1.81 -7.10
C SER A 78 -0.30 -2.18 -6.42
N GLU A 79 0.48 -3.11 -6.96
CA GLU A 79 1.65 -3.68 -6.29
C GLU A 79 2.70 -2.63 -5.91
N GLY A 80 3.13 -1.81 -6.88
CA GLY A 80 4.15 -0.77 -6.63
C GLY A 80 3.69 0.30 -5.64
N PHE A 81 2.41 0.65 -5.69
CA PHE A 81 1.82 1.59 -4.74
C PHE A 81 1.76 0.99 -3.33
N THR A 82 1.27 -0.24 -3.21
CA THR A 82 1.17 -0.96 -1.94
C THR A 82 2.54 -1.14 -1.28
N ALA A 83 3.57 -1.50 -2.06
CA ALA A 83 4.94 -1.58 -1.56
C ALA A 83 5.47 -0.22 -1.06
N THR A 84 5.18 0.87 -1.78
CA THR A 84 5.59 2.23 -1.37
C THR A 84 4.91 2.65 -0.06
N VAL A 85 3.59 2.42 0.05
CA VAL A 85 2.81 2.71 1.25
C VAL A 85 3.30 1.88 2.45
N LEU A 86 3.64 0.61 2.24
CA LEU A 86 4.23 -0.25 3.27
C LEU A 86 5.58 0.29 3.78
N VAL A 87 6.44 0.80 2.89
CA VAL A 87 7.68 1.44 3.33
C VAL A 87 7.38 2.62 4.25
N LEU A 88 6.45 3.49 3.88
CA LEU A 88 6.07 4.63 4.72
C LEU A 88 5.51 4.16 6.07
N ALA A 89 4.66 3.13 6.09
CA ALA A 89 4.11 2.55 7.32
C ALA A 89 5.20 1.95 8.23
N GLU A 90 6.16 1.21 7.66
CA GLU A 90 7.30 0.66 8.41
C GLU A 90 8.16 1.77 9.01
N ARG A 91 8.41 2.85 8.25
CA ARG A 91 9.17 4.01 8.74
C ARG A 91 8.42 4.77 9.83
N ALA A 92 7.10 4.86 9.72
CA ALA A 92 6.20 5.44 10.72
C ALA A 92 6.02 4.56 11.97
N ALA A 93 6.67 3.39 12.05
CA ALA A 93 6.47 2.39 13.10
C ALA A 93 5.01 1.91 13.26
N ILE A 94 4.20 2.02 12.19
CA ILE A 94 2.84 1.50 12.15
C ILE A 94 2.88 -0.02 12.09
N LYS A 95 2.19 -0.68 13.02
CA LYS A 95 2.17 -2.14 13.11
C LYS A 95 1.09 -2.71 12.21
N VAL A 96 1.50 -3.28 11.08
CA VAL A 96 0.62 -4.07 10.22
C VAL A 96 0.36 -5.45 10.84
N ASP A 97 -0.91 -5.80 11.03
CA ASP A 97 -1.31 -7.13 11.50
C ASP A 97 -1.36 -8.14 10.33
N TRP A 98 -0.18 -8.66 9.99
CA TRP A 98 -0.01 -9.64 8.91
C TRP A 98 -0.76 -10.95 9.15
N ALA A 99 -1.01 -11.32 10.42
CA ALA A 99 -1.75 -12.55 10.73
C ALA A 99 -3.22 -12.37 10.38
N ARG A 100 -3.81 -11.23 10.74
CA ARG A 100 -5.17 -10.85 10.37
C ARG A 100 -5.35 -10.76 8.84
N HIS A 101 -4.40 -10.14 8.15
CA HIS A 101 -4.46 -10.03 6.68
C HIS A 101 -4.09 -11.34 5.96
N GLY A 102 -3.35 -12.25 6.59
CA GLY A 102 -3.01 -13.55 6.01
C GLY A 102 -4.15 -14.56 6.02
N ALA A 103 -5.13 -14.37 6.92
CA ALA A 103 -6.32 -15.21 7.02
C ALA A 103 -7.12 -15.22 5.71
N ALA A 104 -7.84 -16.32 5.43
CA ALA A 104 -8.72 -16.37 4.28
C ALA A 104 -9.79 -15.26 4.39
N PRO A 105 -10.08 -14.51 3.31
CA PRO A 105 -11.09 -13.46 3.38
C PRO A 105 -12.45 -14.06 3.77
N GLU A 106 -12.99 -13.64 4.91
CA GLU A 106 -14.34 -13.98 5.34
C GLU A 106 -15.34 -13.10 4.57
N GLY A 107 -15.81 -13.57 3.41
CA GLY A 107 -16.81 -12.88 2.63
C GLY A 107 -17.10 -13.57 1.28
N PRO A 108 -18.26 -13.29 0.65
CA PRO A 108 -18.52 -13.79 -0.69
C PRO A 108 -17.44 -13.25 -1.64
N LEU A 109 -16.77 -14.14 -2.38
CA LEU A 109 -15.81 -13.79 -3.41
C LEU A 109 -16.57 -13.10 -4.56
N GLN A 110 -16.85 -11.81 -4.42
CA GLN A 110 -17.34 -10.97 -5.52
C GLN A 110 -16.09 -10.49 -6.28
N ASP A 111 -16.10 -10.63 -7.60
CA ASP A 111 -14.97 -10.40 -8.53
C ASP A 111 -14.03 -11.58 -8.80
N VAL A 112 -14.52 -12.83 -8.69
CA VAL A 112 -13.80 -13.99 -9.22
C VAL A 112 -13.74 -13.90 -10.76
N GLN A 113 -12.56 -13.63 -11.31
CA GLN A 113 -12.34 -13.86 -12.73
C GLN A 113 -12.56 -15.34 -13.04
N VAL A 114 -13.57 -15.62 -13.86
CA VAL A 114 -13.79 -16.95 -14.43
C VAL A 114 -12.78 -17.15 -15.57
N SER A 115 -11.56 -17.55 -15.22
CA SER A 115 -10.69 -18.24 -16.18
C SER A 115 -10.97 -19.74 -16.08
N THR A 116 -11.94 -20.21 -16.87
CA THR A 116 -11.96 -21.60 -17.33
C THR A 116 -10.70 -21.82 -18.15
N VAL A 117 -9.88 -22.82 -17.79
CA VAL A 117 -8.51 -23.10 -18.29
C VAL A 117 -7.50 -22.16 -17.62
N THR A 118 -6.83 -22.55 -16.56
CA THR A 118 -5.77 -23.57 -16.48
C THR A 118 -5.55 -23.87 -15.00
N GLY A 119 -5.04 -25.05 -14.63
CA GLY A 119 -4.76 -25.42 -13.24
C GLY A 119 -3.87 -24.41 -12.51
N MET A 120 -4.48 -23.42 -11.88
CA MET A 120 -3.85 -22.47 -10.99
C MET A 120 -4.01 -23.01 -9.58
N SER A 121 -2.87 -23.39 -9.01
CA SER A 121 -2.73 -23.83 -7.62
C SER A 121 -3.49 -22.90 -6.67
N ALA A 122 -4.04 -23.49 -5.61
CA ALA A 122 -4.64 -22.78 -4.48
C ALA A 122 -3.81 -21.54 -4.11
N PRO A 123 -4.45 -20.44 -3.63
CA PRO A 123 -3.72 -19.22 -3.30
C PRO A 123 -2.59 -19.58 -2.35
N ALA A 124 -1.37 -19.23 -2.72
CA ALA A 124 -0.20 -19.43 -1.86
C ALA A 124 -0.55 -18.90 -0.46
N GLU A 125 -0.57 -19.82 0.51
CA GLU A 125 -1.05 -19.64 1.89
C GLU A 125 -0.56 -18.29 2.42
N GLY A 126 -1.43 -17.47 3.02
CA GLY A 126 -1.23 -16.02 3.19
C GLY A 126 0.14 -15.56 3.76
N ALA A 127 0.88 -16.43 4.42
CA ALA A 127 2.29 -16.23 4.78
C ALA A 127 3.20 -15.94 3.57
N ALA A 128 3.06 -16.65 2.45
CA ALA A 128 3.86 -16.44 1.24
C ALA A 128 3.55 -15.08 0.57
N TRP A 129 2.26 -14.72 0.53
CA TRP A 129 1.81 -13.40 0.07
C TRP A 129 2.40 -12.26 0.93
N ALA A 130 2.27 -12.39 2.25
CA ALA A 130 2.81 -11.41 3.20
C ALA A 130 4.33 -11.29 3.09
N ALA A 131 5.05 -12.42 2.97
CA ALA A 131 6.49 -12.43 2.79
C ALA A 131 6.91 -11.72 1.50
N GLY A 132 6.23 -11.99 0.37
CA GLY A 132 6.53 -11.37 -0.92
C GLY A 132 6.32 -9.85 -0.91
N LEU A 133 5.24 -9.35 -0.30
CA LEU A 133 5.01 -7.90 -0.17
C LEU A 133 6.05 -7.23 0.71
N ARG A 134 6.44 -7.87 1.83
CA ARG A 134 7.46 -7.33 2.74
C ARG A 134 8.83 -7.29 2.09
N GLU A 135 9.19 -8.32 1.34
CA GLU A 135 10.43 -8.34 0.57
C GLU A 135 10.47 -7.18 -0.45
N LYS A 136 9.38 -6.97 -1.19
CA LYS A 136 9.27 -5.84 -2.13
C LYS A 136 9.35 -4.48 -1.44
N ALA A 137 8.66 -4.32 -0.31
CA ALA A 137 8.73 -3.10 0.49
C ALA A 137 10.16 -2.85 0.98
N GLN A 138 10.86 -3.87 1.50
CA GLN A 138 12.26 -3.74 1.93
C GLN A 138 13.19 -3.37 0.77
N GLU A 139 13.03 -4.00 -0.39
CA GLU A 139 13.85 -3.71 -1.58
C GLU A 139 13.64 -2.27 -2.05
N LEU A 140 12.38 -1.82 -2.10
CA LEU A 140 12.03 -0.46 -2.48
C LEU A 140 12.50 0.55 -1.43
N GLY A 141 12.36 0.22 -0.14
CA GLY A 141 12.76 1.06 0.99
C GLY A 141 14.24 1.39 1.01
N ARG A 142 15.12 0.50 0.50
CA ARG A 142 16.55 0.79 0.31
C ARG A 142 16.82 1.87 -0.74
N ARG A 143 15.86 2.13 -1.63
CA ARG A 143 15.94 3.11 -2.72
C ARG A 143 15.14 4.39 -2.43
N MET A 144 14.35 4.41 -1.37
CA MET A 144 13.57 5.58 -0.96
C MET A 144 14.40 6.46 -0.02
N PRO A 145 14.87 7.66 -0.44
CA PRO A 145 15.64 8.55 0.43
C PRO A 145 14.80 9.05 1.63
N ARG A 146 15.45 9.43 2.73
CA ARG A 146 14.85 10.21 3.81
C ARG A 146 15.49 11.58 3.80
#